data_AF-A0A8X6LLA1-F1
#
_entry.id   AF-A0A8X6LLA1-F1
#
_cell.length_a   1.000
_cell.length_b   1.000
_cell.length_c   1.000
_cell.angle_alpha   90.00
_cell.angle_beta   90.00
_cell.angle_gamma   90.00
#
_symmetry.space_group_name_H-M   'P 1'
#
loop_
_entity.id
_entity.type
_entity.pdbx_description
1 polymer ?
#
loop_
_entity_poly.entity_id
_entity_poly.type
_entity_poly.pdbx_seq_one_letter_code
_entity_poly.pdbx_strand_id
1 'polypeptide(L)'
;MSKTNFSVQEMELLVNLVEKYKHFLNCKITNAVFNKKKEEAWDSLTTDFNAASLCKRSRQQLQNKFKNMKKETQKKRSSDKVEIFKTGGGTPNLLCTSLDERLAAMGALIEPLPCRFDCDYVYETAVSSGTQGGEFAVVQVDESIFTPDDHPLDETLPVKQDLQKTRETLCSTPLTTAPQIRKSKRKPNASVKTAEALAEAANARKVAVERDYEQIAQFREEEHRATMTYQKRALFKDESLKGKIRAL
;
A
#
# COMPACT_ATOMS: atom_id res chain seq x y z
N MET A 1 -14.34 21.71 -27.01
CA MET A 1 -13.37 20.67 -27.41
C MET A 1 -13.73 19.38 -26.71
N SER A 2 -13.68 18.23 -27.39
CA SER A 2 -13.89 16.91 -26.77
C SER A 2 -12.69 16.51 -25.90
N LYS A 3 -12.95 15.75 -24.84
CA LYS A 3 -11.90 15.23 -23.96
C LYS A 3 -11.30 13.97 -24.59
N THR A 4 -10.06 14.05 -25.06
CA THR A 4 -9.30 12.88 -25.54
C THR A 4 -9.13 11.86 -24.42
N ASN A 5 -9.48 10.60 -24.68
CA ASN A 5 -9.17 9.50 -23.77
C ASN A 5 -7.67 9.20 -23.76
N PHE A 6 -7.22 8.47 -22.74
CA PHE A 6 -5.84 7.97 -22.66
C PHE A 6 -5.73 6.66 -23.45
N SER A 7 -4.73 6.55 -24.34
CA SER A 7 -4.40 5.26 -24.98
C SER A 7 -3.69 4.31 -24.01
N VAL A 8 -3.58 3.02 -24.37
CA VAL A 8 -2.81 2.05 -23.57
C VAL A 8 -1.33 2.46 -23.45
N GLN A 9 -0.72 2.86 -24.56
CA GLN A 9 0.66 3.38 -24.59
C GLN A 9 0.83 4.64 -23.74
N GLU A 10 -0.15 5.56 -23.70
CA GLU A 10 -0.12 6.72 -22.80
C GLU A 10 -0.24 6.31 -21.32
N MET A 11 -0.97 5.24 -21.01
CA MET A 11 -1.06 4.71 -19.64
C MET A 11 0.24 4.04 -19.20
N GLU A 12 0.88 3.26 -20.08
CA GLU A 12 2.20 2.66 -19.85
C GLU A 12 3.28 3.73 -19.68
N LEU A 13 3.34 4.73 -20.58
CA LEU A 13 4.26 5.86 -20.47
C LEU A 13 4.09 6.62 -19.15
N LEU A 14 2.84 6.88 -18.74
CA LEU A 14 2.56 7.52 -17.45
C LEU A 14 3.02 6.67 -16.27
N VAL A 15 2.82 5.35 -16.30
CA VAL A 15 3.29 4.42 -15.27
C VAL A 15 4.82 4.44 -15.19
N ASN A 16 5.52 4.28 -16.31
CA ASN A 16 6.98 4.25 -16.38
C ASN A 16 7.61 5.57 -15.88
N LEU A 17 6.98 6.72 -16.18
CA LEU A 17 7.43 8.01 -15.65
C LEU A 17 7.14 8.19 -14.15
N VAL A 18 6.01 7.69 -13.63
CA VAL A 18 5.79 7.72 -12.17
C VAL A 18 6.77 6.78 -11.45
N GLU A 19 7.16 5.64 -12.04
CA GLU A 19 8.23 4.78 -11.51
C GLU A 19 9.57 5.55 -11.40
N LYS A 20 9.96 6.29 -12.45
CA LYS A 20 11.15 7.18 -12.47
C LYS A 20 11.13 8.22 -11.33
N TYR A 21 9.97 8.84 -11.08
CA TYR A 21 9.83 9.90 -10.06
C TYR A 21 9.33 9.40 -8.68
N LYS A 22 9.21 8.08 -8.46
CA LYS A 22 8.55 7.46 -7.29
C LYS A 22 9.02 7.99 -5.92
N HIS A 23 10.31 8.28 -5.79
CA HIS A 23 10.95 8.72 -4.54
C HIS A 23 10.41 10.05 -4.02
N PHE A 24 9.99 10.95 -4.91
CA PHE A 24 9.32 12.20 -4.52
C PHE A 24 7.81 12.03 -4.43
N LEU A 25 7.21 11.32 -5.39
CA LEU A 25 5.75 11.23 -5.52
C LEU A 25 5.11 10.38 -4.40
N ASN A 26 5.71 9.26 -4.00
CA ASN A 26 5.13 8.31 -3.05
C ASN A 26 5.66 8.46 -1.61
N CYS A 27 6.59 9.39 -1.34
CA CYS A 27 7.15 9.60 -0.01
C CYS A 27 6.13 10.24 0.96
N LYS A 28 6.08 9.70 2.19
CA LYS A 28 5.10 10.04 3.24
C LYS A 28 5.39 11.35 3.98
N ILE A 29 6.58 11.94 3.81
CA ILE A 29 6.96 13.19 4.47
C ILE A 29 6.03 14.33 4.01
N THR A 30 5.49 15.05 5.00
CA THR A 30 4.60 16.20 4.82
C THR A 30 5.27 17.46 5.37
N ASN A 31 6.13 18.04 4.54
CA ASN A 31 6.89 19.27 4.81
C ASN A 31 6.74 20.19 3.59
N ALA A 32 6.66 21.51 3.77
CA ALA A 32 6.51 22.48 2.68
C ALA A 32 7.59 22.30 1.58
N VAL A 33 8.84 22.06 1.97
CA VAL A 33 9.95 21.77 1.03
C VAL A 33 9.68 20.48 0.23
N PHE A 34 9.12 19.46 0.87
CA PHE A 34 8.81 18.18 0.22
C PHE A 34 7.55 18.24 -0.66
N ASN A 35 6.59 19.09 -0.29
CA ASN A 35 5.42 19.36 -1.12
C ASN A 35 5.83 20.11 -2.40
N LYS A 36 6.73 21.10 -2.32
CA LYS A 36 7.30 21.76 -3.50
C LYS A 36 8.02 20.76 -4.42
N LYS A 37 8.83 19.85 -3.87
CA LYS A 37 9.46 18.76 -4.64
C LYS A 37 8.44 17.82 -5.32
N LYS A 38 7.30 17.53 -4.67
CA LYS A 38 6.21 16.75 -5.29
C LYS A 38 5.63 17.48 -6.50
N GLU A 39 5.44 18.80 -6.41
CA GLU A 39 4.96 19.63 -7.52
C GLU A 39 6.00 19.70 -8.65
N GLU A 40 7.26 20.02 -8.34
CA GLU A 40 8.39 20.02 -9.29
C GLU A 40 8.57 18.67 -10.00
N ALA A 41 8.43 17.54 -9.28
CA ALA A 41 8.49 16.20 -9.86
C ALA A 41 7.29 15.92 -10.79
N TRP A 42 6.09 16.41 -10.45
CA TRP A 42 4.92 16.30 -11.33
C TRP A 42 5.02 17.21 -12.56
N ASP A 43 5.58 18.41 -12.45
CA ASP A 43 5.80 19.32 -13.59
C ASP A 43 6.93 18.80 -14.51
N SER A 44 7.99 18.21 -13.93
CA SER A 44 9.02 17.47 -14.67
C SER A 44 8.43 16.27 -15.42
N LEU A 45 7.65 15.42 -14.74
CA LEU A 45 6.93 14.29 -15.34
C LEU A 45 5.98 14.75 -16.45
N THR A 46 5.29 15.88 -16.26
CA THR A 46 4.39 16.45 -17.27
C THR A 46 5.17 16.91 -18.51
N THR A 47 6.39 17.42 -18.31
CA THR A 47 7.30 17.81 -19.40
C THR A 47 7.80 16.59 -20.17
N ASP A 48 8.31 15.56 -19.48
CA ASP A 48 8.71 14.27 -20.07
C ASP A 48 7.56 13.62 -20.86
N PHE A 49 6.37 13.54 -20.25
CA PHE A 49 5.18 12.96 -20.87
C PHE A 49 4.78 13.74 -22.13
N ASN A 50 4.82 15.08 -22.07
CA ASN A 50 4.46 15.93 -23.21
C ASN A 50 5.56 15.99 -24.29
N ALA A 51 6.81 15.62 -23.98
CA ALA A 51 7.84 15.40 -24.99
C ALA A 51 7.60 14.09 -25.75
N ALA A 52 7.28 13.01 -25.03
CA ALA A 52 7.11 11.67 -25.61
C ALA A 52 5.70 11.39 -26.20
N SER A 53 4.63 12.03 -25.72
CA SER A 53 3.27 11.83 -26.23
C SER A 53 2.90 12.79 -27.37
N LEU A 54 2.15 12.27 -28.34
CA LEU A 54 1.48 13.06 -29.38
C LEU A 54 0.45 14.02 -28.78
N CYS A 55 -0.38 13.54 -27.85
CA CYS A 55 -1.41 14.32 -27.19
C CYS A 55 -0.85 14.99 -25.93
N LYS A 56 -0.74 16.33 -25.95
CA LYS A 56 -0.27 17.08 -24.78
C LYS A 56 -1.35 17.09 -23.69
N ARG A 57 -0.96 16.83 -22.45
CA ARG A 57 -1.85 16.73 -21.27
C ARG A 57 -1.35 17.67 -20.16
N SER A 58 -2.26 18.21 -19.37
CA SER A 58 -1.89 19.03 -18.20
C SER A 58 -1.50 18.18 -17.00
N ARG A 59 -0.68 18.72 -16.09
CA ARG A 59 -0.31 18.04 -14.83
C ARG A 59 -1.53 17.48 -14.09
N GLN A 60 -2.60 18.27 -13.99
CA GLN A 60 -3.84 17.84 -13.33
C GLN A 60 -4.51 16.65 -14.03
N GLN A 61 -4.43 16.53 -15.35
CA GLN A 61 -4.96 15.39 -16.10
C GLN A 61 -4.13 14.12 -15.82
N LEU A 62 -2.80 14.22 -15.79
CA LEU A 62 -1.91 13.10 -15.48
C LEU A 62 -2.06 12.64 -14.02
N GLN A 63 -2.07 13.58 -13.06
CA GLN A 63 -2.33 13.32 -11.65
C GLN A 63 -3.67 12.60 -11.43
N ASN A 64 -4.74 13.07 -12.07
CA ASN A 64 -6.07 12.45 -11.94
C ASN A 64 -6.15 11.09 -12.64
N LYS A 65 -5.52 10.90 -13.82
CA LYS A 65 -5.48 9.59 -14.48
C LYS A 65 -4.71 8.57 -13.65
N PHE A 66 -3.53 8.91 -13.13
CA PHE A 66 -2.76 8.04 -12.24
C PHE A 66 -3.52 7.70 -10.95
N LYS A 67 -4.16 8.69 -10.30
CA LYS A 67 -5.01 8.49 -9.12
C LYS A 67 -6.18 7.54 -9.39
N ASN A 68 -6.79 7.63 -10.57
CA ASN A 68 -7.87 6.74 -10.97
C ASN A 68 -7.35 5.33 -11.31
N MET A 69 -6.21 5.20 -11.99
CA MET A 69 -5.58 3.91 -12.26
C MET A 69 -5.27 3.15 -10.96
N LYS A 70 -4.67 3.79 -9.96
CA LYS A 70 -4.46 3.16 -8.64
C LYS A 70 -5.74 2.64 -7.97
N LYS A 71 -6.87 3.37 -8.10
CA LYS A 71 -8.18 2.92 -7.60
C LYS A 71 -8.73 1.74 -8.39
N GLU A 72 -8.57 1.76 -9.70
CA GLU A 72 -9.02 0.71 -10.63
C GLU A 72 -8.26 -0.60 -10.39
N THR A 73 -6.94 -0.52 -10.29
CA THR A 73 -6.04 -1.59 -9.82
C THR A 73 -6.45 -2.16 -8.47
N GLN A 74 -6.74 -1.30 -7.49
CA GLN A 74 -7.21 -1.76 -6.17
C GLN A 74 -8.56 -2.49 -6.27
N LYS A 75 -9.50 -2.00 -7.08
CA LYS A 75 -10.78 -2.68 -7.33
C LYS A 75 -10.57 -4.07 -7.96
N LYS A 76 -9.73 -4.17 -9.00
CA LYS A 76 -9.38 -5.46 -9.64
C LYS A 76 -8.81 -6.42 -8.61
N ARG A 77 -7.78 -6.03 -7.86
CA ARG A 77 -7.14 -6.87 -6.83
C ARG A 77 -8.12 -7.32 -5.73
N SER A 78 -9.13 -6.51 -5.38
CA SER A 78 -10.22 -6.92 -4.49
C SER A 78 -11.17 -7.92 -5.13
N SER A 79 -11.55 -7.74 -6.40
CA SER A 79 -12.34 -8.73 -7.16
C SER A 79 -11.60 -10.05 -7.31
N ASP A 80 -10.32 -10.03 -7.68
CA ASP A 80 -9.47 -11.21 -7.87
C ASP A 80 -9.31 -12.00 -6.56
N LYS A 81 -9.16 -11.31 -5.41
CA LYS A 81 -9.21 -11.97 -4.09
C LYS A 81 -10.54 -12.71 -3.88
N VAL A 82 -11.67 -12.05 -4.10
CA VAL A 82 -13.00 -12.67 -3.94
C VAL A 82 -13.17 -13.84 -4.91
N GLU A 83 -12.64 -13.75 -6.12
CA GLU A 83 -12.66 -14.82 -7.13
C GLU A 83 -11.87 -16.05 -6.67
N ILE A 84 -10.67 -15.85 -6.09
CA ILE A 84 -9.81 -16.92 -5.55
C ILE A 84 -10.47 -17.62 -4.34
N PHE A 85 -11.26 -16.90 -3.53
CA PHE A 85 -11.99 -17.47 -2.40
C PHE A 85 -13.35 -18.09 -2.76
N LYS A 86 -13.73 -18.17 -4.04
CA LYS A 86 -14.94 -18.92 -4.45
C LYS A 86 -14.71 -20.43 -4.35
N THR A 87 -15.65 -21.12 -3.72
CA THR A 87 -15.72 -22.59 -3.72
C THR A 87 -16.40 -23.10 -4.99
N GLY A 88 -16.14 -24.36 -5.36
CA GLY A 88 -16.78 -25.02 -6.52
C GLY A 88 -15.83 -25.63 -7.56
N GLY A 89 -14.51 -25.61 -7.35
CA GLY A 89 -13.53 -26.35 -8.18
C GLY A 89 -13.25 -25.77 -9.57
N GLY A 90 -13.84 -24.64 -9.93
CA GLY A 90 -13.55 -23.91 -11.18
C GLY A 90 -12.25 -23.10 -11.11
N THR A 91 -11.70 -22.74 -12.27
CA THR A 91 -10.56 -21.81 -12.37
C THR A 91 -11.01 -20.36 -12.14
N PRO A 92 -10.30 -19.56 -11.32
CA PRO A 92 -10.68 -18.18 -11.04
C PRO A 92 -10.43 -17.26 -12.24
N ASN A 93 -11.39 -16.36 -12.53
CA ASN A 93 -11.27 -15.36 -13.59
C ASN A 93 -10.60 -14.06 -13.06
N LEU A 94 -9.27 -13.97 -13.21
CA LEU A 94 -8.46 -12.86 -12.70
C LEU A 94 -8.44 -11.65 -13.64
N LEU A 95 -8.56 -10.44 -13.07
CA LEU A 95 -8.68 -9.17 -13.80
C LEU A 95 -7.44 -8.26 -13.69
N CYS A 96 -6.52 -8.54 -12.76
CA CYS A 96 -5.27 -7.79 -12.58
C CYS A 96 -4.28 -8.05 -13.73
N THR A 97 -3.83 -6.99 -14.39
CA THR A 97 -2.79 -7.06 -15.44
C THR A 97 -1.39 -6.78 -14.86
N SER A 98 -0.33 -7.07 -15.61
CA SER A 98 1.05 -6.71 -15.22
C SER A 98 1.28 -5.20 -15.03
N LEU A 99 0.44 -4.35 -15.63
CA LEU A 99 0.43 -2.91 -15.37
C LEU A 99 -0.26 -2.57 -14.03
N ASP A 100 -1.31 -3.30 -13.66
CA ASP A 100 -1.95 -3.20 -12.35
C ASP A 100 -1.02 -3.69 -11.22
N GLU A 101 -0.25 -4.75 -11.45
CA GLU A 101 0.77 -5.24 -10.51
C GLU A 101 1.85 -4.17 -10.24
N ARG A 102 2.37 -3.53 -11.28
CA ARG A 102 3.34 -2.42 -11.12
C ARG A 102 2.73 -1.21 -10.41
N LEU A 103 1.47 -0.86 -10.68
CA LEU A 103 0.73 0.16 -9.95
C LEU A 103 0.55 -0.17 -8.46
N ALA A 104 0.33 -1.44 -8.13
CA ALA A 104 0.21 -1.92 -6.76
C ALA A 104 1.56 -1.90 -6.02
N ALA A 105 2.64 -2.34 -6.68
CA ALA A 105 3.99 -2.31 -6.12
C ALA A 105 4.52 -0.88 -5.90
N MET A 106 4.21 0.05 -6.81
CA MET A 106 4.73 1.42 -6.76
C MET A 106 4.37 2.20 -5.50
N GLY A 107 3.17 2.00 -4.98
CA GLY A 107 2.75 2.69 -3.77
C GLY A 107 1.86 1.80 -2.95
N ALA A 108 2.47 1.25 -1.90
CA ALA A 108 1.88 0.42 -0.85
C ALA A 108 0.37 0.62 -0.75
N LEU A 109 -0.37 -0.38 -1.21
CA LEU A 109 -1.78 -0.50 -0.88
C LEU A 109 -1.89 -0.59 0.65
N ILE A 110 -3.05 -0.19 1.17
CA ILE A 110 -3.39 -0.53 2.56
C ILE A 110 -3.64 -2.04 2.55
N GLU A 111 -2.62 -2.80 2.89
CA GLU A 111 -2.79 -4.20 3.28
C GLU A 111 -3.71 -4.21 4.51
N PRO A 112 -4.80 -5.00 4.48
CA PRO A 112 -5.73 -5.05 5.60
C PRO A 112 -4.98 -5.56 6.84
N LEU A 113 -5.25 -4.94 8.00
CA LEU A 113 -4.72 -5.44 9.25
C LEU A 113 -5.21 -6.88 9.47
N PRO A 114 -4.33 -7.85 9.76
CA PRO A 114 -4.70 -9.26 9.84
C PRO A 114 -5.65 -9.52 11.02
N CYS A 115 -6.93 -9.75 10.73
CA CYS A 115 -7.95 -10.00 11.74
C CYS A 115 -7.98 -11.48 12.13
N ARG A 116 -7.43 -11.83 13.30
CA ARG A 116 -7.37 -13.23 13.80
C ARG A 116 -8.73 -13.84 14.18
N PHE A 117 -9.83 -13.10 14.01
CA PHE A 117 -11.18 -13.47 14.43
C PHE A 117 -12.22 -13.36 13.31
N ASP A 118 -11.79 -13.12 12.06
CA ASP A 118 -12.67 -13.13 10.88
C ASP A 118 -12.37 -14.37 10.03
N CYS A 119 -13.39 -14.86 9.32
CA CYS A 119 -13.34 -16.12 8.58
C CYS A 119 -12.56 -16.02 7.26
N ASP A 120 -12.10 -14.83 6.87
CA ASP A 120 -11.26 -14.57 5.69
C ASP A 120 -9.75 -14.53 5.98
N TYR A 121 -9.31 -14.86 7.21
CA TYR A 121 -7.91 -14.83 7.59
C TYR A 121 -7.04 -15.66 6.65
N VAL A 122 -6.21 -14.97 5.86
CA VAL A 122 -5.38 -15.57 4.83
C VAL A 122 -4.30 -16.45 5.47
N TYR A 123 -4.49 -17.76 5.40
CA TYR A 123 -3.41 -18.72 5.61
C TYR A 123 -2.35 -18.47 4.52
N GLU A 124 -1.18 -17.96 4.94
CA GLU A 124 -0.05 -17.76 4.04
C GLU A 124 0.34 -19.10 3.40
N THR A 125 -0.01 -19.27 2.13
CA THR A 125 0.42 -20.44 1.36
C THR A 125 1.92 -20.33 1.18
N ALA A 126 2.68 -21.07 1.98
CA ALA A 126 4.13 -21.06 1.94
C ALA A 126 4.62 -21.57 0.58
N VAL A 127 4.91 -20.66 -0.35
CA VAL A 127 5.56 -20.95 -1.63
C VAL A 127 7.04 -21.23 -1.38
N SER A 128 7.30 -22.33 -0.66
CA SER A 128 8.62 -22.95 -0.60
C SER A 128 8.97 -23.45 -1.99
N SER A 129 9.96 -22.82 -2.60
CA SER A 129 10.53 -23.24 -3.89
C SER A 129 11.15 -24.63 -3.76
N GLY A 130 10.40 -25.67 -4.12
CA GLY A 130 10.85 -27.06 -4.17
C GLY A 130 10.43 -27.71 -5.49
N THR A 131 11.39 -28.27 -6.22
CA THR A 131 11.15 -28.86 -7.55
C THR A 131 11.27 -30.38 -7.48
N GLN A 132 10.43 -31.07 -8.27
CA GLN A 132 10.42 -32.50 -8.57
C GLN A 132 9.82 -33.45 -7.51
N GLY A 133 8.72 -34.10 -7.92
CA GLY A 133 8.67 -35.57 -8.01
C GLY A 133 8.11 -36.34 -6.81
N GLY A 134 7.13 -37.21 -7.09
CA GLY A 134 6.84 -38.38 -6.26
C GLY A 134 5.41 -38.52 -5.76
N GLU A 135 4.68 -39.44 -6.41
CA GLU A 135 3.75 -40.40 -5.78
C GLU A 135 2.43 -39.91 -5.15
N PHE A 136 1.45 -40.82 -5.12
CA PHE A 136 0.04 -40.56 -4.84
C PHE A 136 -0.41 -41.42 -3.65
N ALA A 137 -0.56 -40.80 -2.49
CA ALA A 137 -0.95 -41.48 -1.25
C ALA A 137 -2.42 -41.21 -0.91
N VAL A 138 -3.29 -42.20 -1.14
CA VAL A 138 -4.66 -42.20 -0.62
C VAL A 138 -4.58 -42.50 0.87
N VAL A 139 -5.00 -41.56 1.72
CA VAL A 139 -5.20 -41.82 3.15
C VAL A 139 -6.66 -42.20 3.37
N GLN A 140 -6.87 -43.45 3.76
CA GLN A 140 -8.17 -44.04 4.01
C GLN A 140 -8.79 -43.45 5.29
N VAL A 141 -10.09 -43.14 5.25
CA VAL A 141 -10.85 -42.78 6.45
C VAL A 141 -11.16 -44.06 7.22
N ASP A 142 -10.97 -44.05 8.54
CA ASP A 142 -11.52 -45.07 9.43
C ASP A 142 -12.27 -44.39 10.58
N GLU A 143 -13.39 -44.96 10.97
CA GLU A 143 -14.41 -44.35 11.83
C GLU A 143 -14.86 -45.35 12.90
N SER A 144 -14.09 -45.51 13.97
CA SER A 144 -14.59 -45.78 15.32
C SER A 144 -13.45 -45.95 16.33
N ILE A 145 -13.65 -45.43 17.54
CA ILE A 145 -13.73 -46.21 18.79
C ILE A 145 -14.15 -45.25 19.91
N PHE A 146 -15.30 -45.56 20.52
CA PHE A 146 -15.81 -44.96 21.76
C PHE A 146 -14.98 -45.56 22.94
N THR A 147 -14.88 -44.95 24.12
CA THR A 147 -15.93 -44.99 25.16
C THR A 147 -15.81 -43.86 26.21
N PRO A 148 -16.86 -43.60 27.01
CA PRO A 148 -16.92 -42.54 28.01
C PRO A 148 -16.69 -43.04 29.45
N ASP A 149 -16.75 -42.11 30.42
CA ASP A 149 -17.38 -42.21 31.76
C ASP A 149 -17.42 -40.75 32.32
N ASP A 150 -18.59 -40.16 32.63
CA ASP A 150 -19.39 -40.22 33.88
C ASP A 150 -18.81 -39.41 35.07
N HIS A 151 -19.56 -38.70 35.94
CA HIS A 151 -20.98 -38.23 36.06
C HIS A 151 -21.00 -37.16 37.22
N PRO A 152 -22.02 -36.32 37.54
CA PRO A 152 -23.40 -36.07 37.04
C PRO A 152 -23.48 -34.70 36.28
N LEU A 153 -24.56 -33.92 36.05
CA LEU A 153 -25.89 -33.60 36.64
C LEU A 153 -25.88 -32.88 38.02
N ASP A 154 -26.79 -31.95 38.36
CA ASP A 154 -27.89 -31.27 37.63
C ASP A 154 -27.78 -29.72 37.89
N GLU A 155 -28.74 -28.79 37.90
CA GLU A 155 -30.22 -28.79 38.02
C GLU A 155 -30.95 -27.85 37.02
N THR A 156 -32.11 -28.34 36.56
CA THR A 156 -33.39 -27.65 36.26
C THR A 156 -33.42 -26.26 35.53
N LEU A 157 -33.69 -26.32 34.21
CA LEU A 157 -34.99 -26.03 33.54
C LEU A 157 -35.85 -24.79 33.97
N PRO A 158 -36.67 -24.16 33.08
CA PRO A 158 -37.33 -24.78 31.93
C PRO A 158 -37.40 -23.96 30.60
N VAL A 159 -38.01 -24.59 29.58
CA VAL A 159 -38.17 -24.13 28.19
C VAL A 159 -39.55 -23.49 27.94
N LYS A 160 -39.62 -22.42 27.11
CA LYS A 160 -40.63 -22.13 26.03
C LYS A 160 -40.48 -20.66 25.57
N GLN A 161 -40.12 -20.39 24.32
CA GLN A 161 -40.90 -20.44 23.06
C GLN A 161 -41.75 -19.18 22.75
N ASP A 162 -41.22 -18.42 21.78
CA ASP A 162 -41.90 -17.92 20.58
C ASP A 162 -42.65 -16.56 20.52
N LEU A 163 -42.77 -16.11 19.25
CA LEU A 163 -43.63 -15.06 18.68
C LEU A 163 -43.51 -13.59 19.14
N GLN A 164 -42.77 -12.83 18.34
CA GLN A 164 -43.19 -11.60 17.61
C GLN A 164 -44.16 -10.59 18.28
N LYS A 165 -43.77 -9.29 18.31
CA LYS A 165 -44.51 -8.11 17.75
C LYS A 165 -44.45 -6.80 18.57
N THR A 166 -43.39 -6.01 18.33
CA THR A 166 -43.31 -4.53 18.37
C THR A 166 -42.14 -4.17 17.45
N ARG A 167 -42.23 -3.43 16.34
CA ARG A 167 -42.94 -2.19 15.98
C ARG A 167 -42.71 -1.03 16.96
N GLU A 168 -42.08 0.00 16.40
CA GLU A 168 -42.20 1.42 16.76
C GLU A 168 -41.64 1.87 18.11
N THR A 169 -40.31 2.03 18.18
CA THR A 169 -39.72 3.12 18.98
C THR A 169 -38.69 3.88 18.13
N LEU A 170 -38.93 5.18 17.92
CA LEU A 170 -37.98 6.08 17.27
C LEU A 170 -36.79 6.33 18.19
N CYS A 171 -35.57 6.05 17.73
CA CYS A 171 -34.36 6.49 18.41
C CYS A 171 -34.14 7.99 18.15
N SER A 172 -34.85 8.83 18.92
CA SER A 172 -34.71 10.29 18.88
C SER A 172 -33.34 10.72 19.37
N THR A 173 -32.36 10.83 18.45
CA THR A 173 -31.09 11.48 18.75
C THR A 173 -31.33 12.94 19.14
N PRO A 174 -30.95 13.40 20.35
CA PRO A 174 -31.09 14.81 20.70
C PRO A 174 -30.18 15.64 19.79
N LEU A 175 -30.76 16.66 19.13
CA LEU A 175 -29.99 17.56 18.28
C LEU A 175 -28.92 18.28 19.11
N THR A 176 -27.65 17.94 18.85
CA THR A 176 -26.53 18.64 19.49
C THR A 176 -26.47 20.06 18.96
N THR A 177 -26.86 21.02 19.81
CA THR A 177 -26.89 22.45 19.44
C THR A 177 -25.46 22.92 19.23
N ALA A 178 -25.14 23.31 17.99
CA ALA A 178 -23.79 23.74 17.63
C ALA A 178 -23.32 24.89 18.54
N PRO A 179 -22.10 24.81 19.12
CA PRO A 179 -21.64 25.79 20.08
C PRO A 179 -21.45 27.15 19.41
N GLN A 180 -22.27 28.13 19.82
CA GLN A 180 -22.18 29.52 19.37
C GLN A 180 -20.78 30.08 19.63
N ILE A 181 -20.01 30.32 18.55
CA ILE A 181 -18.62 30.81 18.63
C ILE A 181 -18.65 32.27 19.12
N ARG A 182 -18.62 32.45 20.43
CA ARG A 182 -18.49 33.77 21.06
C ARG A 182 -17.16 34.39 20.61
N LYS A 183 -17.23 35.44 19.79
CA LYS A 183 -16.06 36.20 19.30
C LYS A 183 -15.38 36.93 20.45
N SER A 184 -14.53 36.21 21.18
CA SER A 184 -13.69 36.77 22.24
C SER A 184 -12.77 37.84 21.65
N LYS A 185 -12.98 39.10 22.06
CA LYS A 185 -12.01 40.18 21.83
C LYS A 185 -10.77 39.89 22.65
N ARG A 186 -9.80 39.16 22.07
CA ARG A 186 -8.48 38.94 22.68
C ARG A 186 -7.85 40.30 23.00
N LYS A 187 -7.61 40.57 24.29
CA LYS A 187 -6.76 41.70 24.70
C LYS A 187 -5.35 41.46 24.15
N PRO A 188 -4.69 42.45 23.52
CA PRO A 188 -3.29 42.31 23.16
C PRO A 188 -2.45 42.36 24.44
N ASN A 189 -1.69 41.30 24.72
CA ASN A 189 -0.63 41.31 25.73
C ASN A 189 0.33 40.12 25.53
N ALA A 190 1.54 40.23 26.09
CA ALA A 190 2.64 39.26 25.95
C ALA A 190 3.23 39.10 24.52
N SER A 191 3.41 40.22 23.81
CA SER A 191 4.16 40.27 22.54
C SER A 191 5.64 40.62 22.73
N VAL A 192 6.34 39.86 23.61
CA VAL A 192 7.82 39.82 23.65
C VAL A 192 8.28 38.37 23.77
N LYS A 193 8.12 37.61 22.68
CA LYS A 193 9.11 36.59 22.33
C LYS A 193 10.00 37.23 21.28
N THR A 194 11.31 37.23 21.49
CA THR A 194 12.24 38.02 20.66
C THR A 194 12.16 37.59 19.20
N ALA A 195 12.37 38.55 18.28
CA ALA A 195 12.49 38.24 16.85
C ALA A 195 13.63 37.25 16.60
N GLU A 196 14.67 37.33 17.42
CA GLU A 196 15.78 36.37 17.56
C GLU A 196 15.30 34.94 17.81
N ALA A 197 14.46 34.67 18.81
CA ALA A 197 13.94 33.32 19.07
C ALA A 197 13.09 32.77 17.90
N LEU A 198 12.46 33.64 17.11
CA LEU A 198 11.73 33.25 15.90
C LEU A 198 12.67 32.99 14.70
N ALA A 199 13.79 33.72 14.61
CA ALA A 199 14.85 33.50 13.64
C ALA A 199 15.68 32.24 13.96
N GLU A 200 15.97 31.99 15.24
CA GLU A 200 16.59 30.76 15.74
C GLU A 200 15.73 29.55 15.42
N ALA A 201 14.42 29.59 15.74
CA ALA A 201 13.48 28.54 15.37
C ALA A 201 13.38 28.33 13.84
N ALA A 202 13.58 29.38 13.03
CA ALA A 202 13.64 29.26 11.58
C ALA A 202 14.97 28.62 11.10
N ASN A 203 16.10 28.96 11.70
CA ASN A 203 17.40 28.38 11.38
C ASN A 203 17.50 26.92 11.84
N ALA A 204 17.01 26.58 13.03
CA ALA A 204 16.91 25.19 13.51
C ALA A 204 16.08 24.32 12.55
N ARG A 205 15.01 24.87 11.95
CA ARG A 205 14.22 24.18 10.91
C ARG A 205 14.98 24.01 9.59
N LYS A 206 15.80 24.99 9.17
CA LYS A 206 16.68 24.83 8.00
C LYS A 206 17.68 23.70 8.23
N VAL A 207 18.41 23.73 9.36
CA VAL A 207 19.42 22.72 9.72
C VAL A 207 18.80 21.33 9.89
N ALA A 208 17.58 21.22 10.45
CA ALA A 208 16.87 19.95 10.49
C ALA A 208 16.59 19.40 9.07
N VAL A 209 16.04 20.24 8.18
CA VAL A 209 15.81 19.88 6.77
C VAL A 209 17.10 19.51 6.06
N GLU A 210 18.21 20.20 6.34
CA GLU A 210 19.53 19.95 5.74
C GLU A 210 20.09 18.58 6.15
N ARG A 211 19.96 18.19 7.43
CA ARG A 211 20.28 16.82 7.86
C ARG A 211 19.39 15.76 7.20
N ASP A 212 18.11 16.05 6.97
CA ASP A 212 17.22 15.13 6.22
C ASP A 212 17.73 14.93 4.78
N TYR A 213 18.29 15.96 4.13
CA TYR A 213 18.95 15.83 2.83
C TYR A 213 20.21 14.97 2.90
N GLU A 214 21.08 15.21 3.89
CA GLU A 214 22.34 14.46 4.08
C GLU A 214 22.08 12.97 4.29
N GLN A 215 21.11 12.60 5.15
CA GLN A 215 20.72 11.20 5.36
C GLN A 215 20.17 10.55 4.09
N ILE A 216 19.35 11.28 3.31
CA ILE A 216 18.82 10.79 2.03
C ILE A 216 19.92 10.65 0.97
N ALA A 217 20.98 11.45 1.03
CA ALA A 217 22.15 11.32 0.15
C ALA A 217 23.03 10.12 0.55
N GLN A 218 23.37 9.99 1.83
CA GLN A 218 24.13 8.87 2.39
C GLN A 218 23.47 7.53 2.07
N PHE A 219 22.16 7.39 2.29
CA PHE A 219 21.43 6.16 1.96
C PHE A 219 21.55 5.76 0.48
N ARG A 220 21.56 6.73 -0.45
CA ARG A 220 21.75 6.46 -1.89
C ARG A 220 23.18 6.03 -2.21
N GLU A 221 24.16 6.63 -1.55
CA GLU A 221 25.57 6.21 -1.70
C GLU A 221 25.80 4.81 -1.14
N GLU A 222 25.15 4.44 -0.04
CA GLU A 222 25.19 3.10 0.54
C GLU A 222 24.50 2.07 -0.37
N GLU A 223 23.31 2.36 -0.89
CA GLU A 223 22.59 1.52 -1.86
C GLU A 223 23.43 1.28 -3.14
N HIS A 224 24.03 2.33 -3.69
CA HIS A 224 24.94 2.24 -4.82
C HIS A 224 26.23 1.46 -4.48
N ARG A 225 26.83 1.71 -3.32
CA ARG A 225 28.05 1.01 -2.85
C ARG A 225 27.78 -0.49 -2.64
N ALA A 226 26.63 -0.85 -2.09
CA ALA A 226 26.20 -2.24 -1.95
C ALA A 226 26.04 -2.92 -3.31
N THR A 227 25.38 -2.24 -4.26
CA THR A 227 25.21 -2.72 -5.64
C THR A 227 26.55 -2.96 -6.34
N MET A 228 27.47 -1.98 -6.29
CA MET A 228 28.82 -2.10 -6.87
C MET A 228 29.66 -3.20 -6.19
N THR A 229 29.50 -3.39 -4.88
CA THR A 229 30.20 -4.45 -4.13
C THR A 229 29.68 -5.84 -4.51
N TYR A 230 28.36 -5.98 -4.70
CA TYR A 230 27.74 -7.21 -5.19
C TYR A 230 28.24 -7.57 -6.60
N GLN A 231 28.21 -6.61 -7.55
CA GLN A 231 28.71 -6.80 -8.91
C GLN A 231 30.20 -7.21 -8.92
N LYS A 232 31.05 -6.51 -8.15
CA LYS A 232 32.48 -6.86 -8.02
C LYS A 232 32.70 -8.28 -7.46
N ARG A 233 31.86 -8.72 -6.51
CA ARG A 233 31.91 -10.08 -5.95
C ARG A 233 31.40 -11.14 -6.93
N ALA A 234 30.46 -10.83 -7.81
CA ALA A 234 30.02 -11.72 -8.89
C ALA A 234 31.16 -11.95 -9.90
N LEU A 235 31.74 -10.87 -10.44
CA LEU A 235 32.87 -10.96 -11.38
C LEU A 235 34.05 -11.76 -10.83
N PHE A 236 34.37 -11.61 -9.54
CA PHE A 236 35.44 -12.38 -8.90
C PHE A 236 35.12 -13.89 -8.79
N LYS A 237 33.84 -14.28 -8.63
CA LYS A 237 33.45 -15.69 -8.70
C LYS A 237 33.64 -16.24 -10.12
N ASP A 238 33.21 -15.49 -11.13
CA ASP A 238 33.27 -15.94 -12.52
C ASP A 238 34.72 -16.12 -13.01
N GLU A 239 35.63 -15.20 -12.67
CA GLU A 239 37.07 -15.38 -12.93
C GLU A 239 37.66 -16.56 -12.15
N SER A 240 37.19 -16.82 -10.93
CA SER A 240 37.60 -18.00 -10.16
C SER A 240 37.13 -19.32 -10.79
N LEU A 241 35.95 -19.36 -11.40
CA LEU A 241 35.49 -20.52 -12.18
C LEU A 241 36.30 -20.67 -13.49
N LYS A 242 36.49 -19.59 -14.26
CA LYS A 242 37.28 -19.61 -15.51
C LYS A 242 38.72 -20.07 -15.26
N GLY A 243 39.34 -19.62 -14.16
CA GLY A 243 40.69 -20.03 -13.77
C GLY A 243 40.78 -21.53 -13.46
N LYS A 244 39.76 -22.13 -12.84
CA LYS A 244 39.70 -23.59 -12.59
C LYS A 244 39.46 -24.40 -13.86
N ILE A 245 38.64 -23.91 -14.78
CA ILE A 245 38.36 -24.57 -16.07
C ILE A 245 39.60 -24.57 -16.98
N ARG A 246 40.50 -23.59 -16.86
CA ARG A 246 41.79 -23.53 -17.58
C ARG A 246 42.92 -24.38 -16.97
N ALA A 247 42.66 -25.11 -15.89
CA ALA A 247 43.65 -25.91 -15.16
C ALA A 247 43.37 -27.43 -15.25
N LEU A 248 42.57 -27.84 -16.24
CA LEU A 248 42.21 -29.20 -16.61
C LEU A 248 42.49 -29.40 -18.10
#